data_AF-A0A1J5P7D1-F1
#
_entry.id   AF-A0A1J5P7D1-F1
#
_cell.length_a   1.000
_cell.length_b   1.000
_cell.length_c   1.000
_cell.angle_alpha   90.00
_cell.angle_beta   90.00
_cell.angle_gamma   90.00
#
_symmetry.space_group_name_H-M   'P 1'
#
loop_
_entity.id
_entity.type
_entity.pdbx_description
1 polymer ?
#
loop_
_entity_poly.entity_id
_entity_poly.type
_entity_poly.pdbx_seq_one_letter_code
_entity_poly.pdbx_strand_id
1 'polypeptide(L)'
;MRAPKEKQEESVYNLALKTAEKLGCPNVVARGDVVADSNYVGSGYGIPREDTLEAIRMFAELEGILLDPVYSGKGAAGLIDYCRKGTFKKGERVVFLHTGGSAALFGYDAVFAEGRKALTVK
;
A
#
# COMPACT_ATOMS: atom_id res chain seq x y z
N MET A 1 -15.64 -5.57 -4.27
CA MET A 1 -15.37 -6.11 -5.63
C MET A 1 -14.14 -5.41 -6.18
N ARG A 2 -13.14 -6.14 -6.71
CA ARG A 2 -11.95 -5.54 -7.36
C ARG A 2 -12.40 -4.97 -8.71
N ALA A 3 -12.30 -3.65 -8.89
CA ALA A 3 -12.53 -3.04 -10.19
C ALA A 3 -11.33 -3.31 -11.12
N PRO A 4 -11.54 -3.46 -12.43
CA PRO A 4 -10.46 -3.50 -13.42
C PRO A 4 -9.54 -2.28 -13.30
N LYS A 5 -8.26 -2.44 -13.65
CA LYS A 5 -7.25 -1.38 -13.53
C LYS A 5 -7.68 -0.12 -14.28
N GLU A 6 -8.17 -0.29 -15.49
CA GLU A 6 -8.59 0.79 -16.38
C GLU A 6 -9.71 1.61 -15.73
N LYS A 7 -10.68 0.93 -15.10
CA LYS A 7 -11.78 1.58 -14.40
C LYS A 7 -11.31 2.33 -13.14
N GLN A 8 -10.32 1.80 -12.43
CA GLN A 8 -9.74 2.47 -11.27
C GLN A 8 -8.99 3.73 -11.68
N GLU A 9 -8.11 3.64 -12.66
CA GLU A 9 -7.35 4.79 -13.15
C GLU A 9 -8.26 5.85 -13.78
N GLU A 10 -9.29 5.45 -14.52
CA GLU A 10 -10.30 6.38 -15.05
C GLU A 10 -11.03 7.13 -13.93
N SER A 11 -11.42 6.43 -12.86
CA SER A 11 -12.08 7.04 -11.70
C SER A 11 -11.17 8.04 -10.99
N VAL A 12 -9.89 7.69 -10.78
CA VAL A 12 -8.89 8.57 -10.17
C VAL A 12 -8.58 9.78 -11.06
N TYR A 13 -8.43 9.56 -12.37
CA TYR A 13 -8.17 10.62 -13.34
C TYR A 13 -9.32 11.63 -13.39
N ASN A 14 -10.56 11.16 -13.48
CA ASN A 14 -11.74 12.03 -13.47
C ASN A 14 -11.87 12.83 -12.16
N LEU A 15 -11.52 12.24 -11.01
CA LEU A 15 -11.49 12.94 -9.74
C LEU A 15 -10.38 13.99 -9.70
N ALA A 16 -9.18 13.66 -10.20
CA ALA A 16 -8.04 14.57 -10.25
C ALA A 16 -8.33 15.79 -11.14
N LEU A 17 -8.97 15.60 -12.30
CA LEU A 17 -9.40 16.70 -13.17
C LEU A 17 -10.37 17.64 -12.46
N LYS A 18 -11.42 17.09 -11.82
CA LYS A 18 -12.41 17.90 -11.07
C LYS A 18 -11.77 18.66 -9.90
N THR A 19 -10.81 18.05 -9.22
CA THR A 19 -10.04 18.70 -8.15
C THR A 19 -9.19 19.84 -8.70
N ALA A 20 -8.49 19.63 -9.83
CA ALA A 20 -7.67 20.65 -10.48
C ALA A 20 -8.50 21.85 -10.96
N GLU A 21 -9.67 21.60 -11.56
CA GLU A 21 -10.64 22.65 -11.90
C GLU A 21 -11.06 23.45 -10.67
N LYS A 22 -11.40 22.76 -9.57
CA LYS A 22 -11.81 23.40 -8.31
C LYS A 22 -10.70 24.26 -7.69
N LEU A 23 -9.44 23.90 -7.90
CA LEU A 23 -8.27 24.64 -7.42
C LEU A 23 -7.85 25.80 -8.36
N GLY A 24 -8.53 25.99 -9.49
CA GLY A 24 -8.21 27.03 -10.47
C GLY A 24 -6.98 26.72 -11.32
N CYS A 25 -6.58 25.44 -11.40
CA CYS A 25 -5.44 24.98 -12.20
C CYS A 25 -5.86 23.87 -13.19
N PRO A 26 -6.78 24.14 -14.13
CA PRO A 26 -7.19 23.13 -15.11
C PRO A 26 -6.00 22.68 -15.99
N ASN A 27 -6.10 21.46 -16.52
CA ASN A 27 -5.12 20.85 -17.44
C ASN A 27 -3.73 20.52 -16.84
N VAL A 28 -3.54 20.60 -15.51
CA VAL A 28 -2.27 20.20 -14.86
C VAL A 28 -2.11 18.69 -14.65
N VAL A 29 -3.14 17.91 -14.96
CA VAL A 29 -3.12 16.44 -14.83
C VAL A 29 -3.27 15.84 -16.23
N ALA A 30 -2.21 15.18 -16.71
CA ALA A 30 -2.23 14.39 -17.93
C ALA A 30 -2.68 12.95 -17.62
N ARG A 31 -3.19 12.23 -18.64
CA ARG A 31 -3.64 10.84 -18.45
C ARG A 31 -2.51 9.93 -17.93
N GLY A 32 -1.28 10.18 -18.34
CA GLY A 32 -0.09 9.41 -17.93
C GLY A 32 0.32 9.63 -16.47
N ASP A 33 -0.17 10.67 -15.80
CA ASP A 33 0.17 10.95 -14.39
C ASP A 33 -0.55 10.01 -13.41
N VAL A 34 -1.63 9.36 -13.87
CA VAL A 34 -2.45 8.47 -13.06
C VAL A 34 -2.10 7.02 -13.36
N VAL A 35 -1.40 6.41 -12.40
CA VAL A 35 -0.99 5.01 -12.44
C VAL A 35 -1.57 4.28 -11.22
N ALA A 36 -2.24 3.16 -11.46
CA ALA A 36 -2.72 2.27 -10.39
C ALA A 36 -2.18 0.85 -10.57
N ASP A 37 -1.21 0.45 -9.74
CA ASP A 37 -0.82 -0.95 -9.66
C ASP A 37 -1.80 -1.73 -8.76
N SER A 38 -2.52 -2.67 -9.37
CA SER A 38 -3.51 -3.51 -8.70
C SER A 38 -3.00 -4.91 -8.34
N ASN A 39 -1.71 -5.19 -8.52
CA ASN A 39 -1.13 -6.52 -8.27
C ASN A 39 -1.07 -6.89 -6.78
N TYR A 40 -1.09 -5.90 -5.89
CA TYR A 40 -0.94 -6.11 -4.43
C TYR A 40 -2.27 -6.20 -3.66
N VAL A 41 -3.42 -6.17 -4.36
CA VAL A 41 -4.75 -6.20 -3.73
C VAL A 41 -5.07 -7.54 -3.07
N GLY A 42 -4.65 -8.65 -3.69
CA GLY A 42 -4.96 -10.01 -3.24
C GLY A 42 -6.38 -10.50 -3.53
N SER A 43 -6.83 -11.46 -2.72
CA SER A 43 -8.11 -12.18 -2.90
C SER A 43 -9.33 -11.33 -2.60
N GLY A 44 -9.18 -10.22 -1.89
CA GLY A 44 -10.30 -9.35 -1.55
C GLY A 44 -9.92 -8.16 -0.67
N TYR A 45 -10.91 -7.30 -0.47
CA TYR A 45 -10.81 -6.19 0.47
C TYR A 45 -10.73 -6.72 1.92
N GLY A 46 -9.86 -6.13 2.73
CA GLY A 46 -9.63 -6.57 4.11
C GLY A 46 -8.82 -7.86 4.27
N ILE A 47 -8.50 -8.58 3.18
CA ILE A 47 -7.75 -9.84 3.27
C ILE A 47 -6.27 -9.55 2.95
N PRO A 48 -5.34 -9.70 3.92
CA PRO A 48 -3.91 -9.55 3.65
C PRO A 48 -3.37 -10.76 2.89
N ARG A 49 -2.30 -10.53 2.12
CA ARG A 49 -1.45 -11.58 1.52
C ARG A 49 -0.21 -11.78 2.38
N GLU A 50 0.53 -12.86 2.14
CA GLU A 50 1.80 -13.11 2.85
C GLU A 50 2.81 -11.97 2.70
N ASP A 51 2.94 -11.38 1.51
CA ASP A 51 3.83 -10.23 1.29
C ASP A 51 3.35 -8.96 2.00
N THR A 52 2.04 -8.84 2.24
CA THR A 52 1.48 -7.77 3.08
C THR A 52 1.92 -7.95 4.53
N LEU A 53 1.86 -9.17 5.05
CA LEU A 53 2.29 -9.50 6.41
C LEU A 53 3.81 -9.37 6.56
N GLU A 54 4.58 -9.78 5.56
CA GLU A 54 6.04 -9.56 5.48
C GLU A 54 6.36 -8.06 5.56
N ALA A 55 5.71 -7.23 4.74
CA ALA A 55 5.94 -5.79 4.73
C ALA A 55 5.64 -5.14 6.08
N ILE A 56 4.55 -5.54 6.73
CA ILE A 56 4.18 -5.06 8.07
C ILE A 56 5.28 -5.42 9.09
N ARG A 57 5.78 -6.67 9.07
CA ARG A 57 6.87 -7.09 9.95
C ARG A 57 8.14 -6.31 9.70
N MET A 58 8.55 -6.15 8.43
CA MET A 58 9.75 -5.38 8.08
C MET A 58 9.69 -3.94 8.56
N PHE A 59 8.59 -3.23 8.32
CA PHE A 59 8.43 -1.84 8.78
C PHE A 59 8.40 -1.74 10.32
N ALA A 60 7.77 -2.69 11.00
CA ALA A 60 7.71 -2.71 12.45
C ALA A 60 9.09 -3.01 13.07
N GLU A 61 9.82 -3.99 12.53
CA GLU A 61 11.08 -4.48 13.09
C GLU A 61 12.29 -3.58 12.75
N LEU A 62 12.31 -3.01 11.54
CA LEU A 62 13.44 -2.20 11.08
C LEU A 62 13.28 -0.71 11.38
N GLU A 63 12.05 -0.20 11.31
CA GLU A 63 11.77 1.25 11.37
C GLU A 63 10.85 1.65 12.53
N GLY A 64 10.28 0.69 13.26
CA GLY A 64 9.31 0.98 14.33
C GLY A 64 7.98 1.56 13.82
N ILE A 65 7.66 1.38 12.55
CA ILE A 65 6.45 1.91 11.90
C ILE A 65 5.40 0.80 11.78
N LEU A 66 4.20 1.04 12.32
CA LEU A 66 3.09 0.09 12.26
C LEU A 66 2.19 0.35 11.07
N LEU A 67 2.14 -0.58 10.12
CA LEU A 67 1.27 -0.55 8.95
C LEU A 67 0.07 -1.49 9.13
N ASP A 68 -1.06 -1.16 8.52
CA ASP A 68 -2.27 -1.98 8.62
C ASP A 68 -2.36 -3.06 7.52
N PRO A 69 -3.09 -4.16 7.74
CA PRO A 69 -3.22 -5.27 6.78
C PRO A 69 -4.13 -4.97 5.58
N VAL A 70 -4.86 -3.85 5.58
CA VAL A 70 -5.88 -3.52 4.57
C VAL A 70 -5.33 -2.57 3.50
N TYR A 71 -4.58 -1.55 3.90
CA TYR A 71 -4.11 -0.46 3.04
C TYR A 71 -2.59 -0.29 3.04
N SER A 72 -2.04 0.32 4.10
CA SER A 72 -0.64 0.76 4.14
C SER A 72 0.32 -0.43 4.00
N GLY A 73 -0.01 -1.60 4.57
CA GLY A 73 0.77 -2.81 4.41
C GLY A 73 0.83 -3.29 2.95
N LYS A 74 -0.26 -3.15 2.18
CA LYS A 74 -0.30 -3.53 0.75
C LYS A 74 0.52 -2.57 -0.10
N GLY A 75 0.47 -1.28 0.21
CA GLY A 75 1.33 -0.27 -0.41
C GLY A 75 2.81 -0.54 -0.15
N ALA A 76 3.15 -0.89 1.10
CA ALA A 76 4.53 -1.23 1.47
C ALA A 76 5.01 -2.54 0.83
N ALA A 77 4.15 -3.55 0.70
CA ALA A 77 4.47 -4.76 -0.05
C ALA A 77 4.83 -4.44 -1.51
N GLY A 78 4.07 -3.54 -2.15
CA GLY A 78 4.37 -3.05 -3.48
C GLY A 78 5.70 -2.30 -3.57
N LEU A 79 5.98 -1.40 -2.62
CA LEU A 79 7.25 -0.70 -2.52
C LEU A 79 8.44 -1.67 -2.42
N ILE A 80 8.35 -2.64 -1.51
CA ILE A 80 9.42 -3.63 -1.27
C ILE A 80 9.65 -4.48 -2.53
N ASP A 81 8.58 -4.94 -3.18
CA ASP A 81 8.66 -5.72 -4.41
C ASP A 81 9.25 -4.90 -5.58
N TYR A 82 8.89 -3.61 -5.71
CA TYR A 82 9.50 -2.71 -6.70
C TYR A 82 11.00 -2.51 -6.47
N CYS A 83 11.44 -2.39 -5.22
CA CYS A 83 12.86 -2.37 -4.88
C CYS A 83 13.54 -3.69 -5.27
N ARG A 84 12.95 -4.85 -4.94
CA ARG A 84 13.49 -6.17 -5.25
C ARG A 84 13.59 -6.43 -6.75
N LYS A 85 12.64 -5.92 -7.54
CA LYS A 85 12.62 -6.03 -9.02
C LYS A 85 13.52 -5.01 -9.72
N GLY A 86 14.09 -4.05 -8.99
CA GLY A 86 14.88 -2.97 -9.59
C GLY A 86 14.05 -1.97 -10.40
N THR A 87 12.75 -1.81 -10.09
CA THR A 87 11.89 -0.79 -10.71
C THR A 87 12.43 0.61 -10.44
N PHE A 88 12.93 0.84 -9.22
CA PHE A 88 13.65 2.06 -8.85
C PHE A 88 15.15 1.89 -9.10
N LYS A 89 15.79 2.94 -9.61
CA LYS A 89 17.24 2.92 -9.88
C LYS A 89 18.02 2.96 -8.56
N LYS A 90 19.24 2.41 -8.58
CA LYS A 90 20.15 2.52 -7.43
C LYS A 90 20.38 4.00 -7.07
N GLY A 91 20.13 4.35 -5.81
CA GLY A 91 20.28 5.72 -5.31
C GLY A 91 19.08 6.63 -5.58
N GLU A 92 18.02 6.13 -6.22
CA GLU A 92 16.78 6.87 -6.39
C GLU A 92 16.09 7.11 -5.04
N ARG A 93 15.56 8.32 -4.83
CA ARG A 93 14.87 8.68 -3.60
C ARG A 93 13.37 8.47 -3.79
N VAL A 94 12.82 7.52 -3.04
CA VAL A 94 11.40 7.18 -3.07
C VAL A 94 10.73 7.66 -1.79
N VAL A 95 9.61 8.36 -1.92
CA VAL A 95 8.78 8.78 -0.79
C VAL A 95 7.61 7.82 -0.67
N PHE A 96 7.55 7.10 0.44
CA PHE A 96 6.39 6.27 0.80
C PHE A 96 5.41 7.09 1.63
N LEU A 97 4.19 7.30 1.13
CA LEU A 97 3.14 8.01 1.86
C LEU A 97 2.35 7.03 2.75
N HIS A 98 2.69 6.99 4.04
CA HIS A 98 1.92 6.24 5.03
C HIS A 98 0.62 6.98 5.36
N THR A 99 -0.52 6.43 4.93
CA THR A 99 -1.86 7.04 5.10
C THR A 99 -2.57 6.65 6.41
N GLY A 100 -1.86 5.99 7.33
CA GLY A 100 -2.40 5.52 8.62
C GLY A 100 -2.99 4.10 8.56
N GLY A 101 -4.02 3.84 9.36
CA GLY A 101 -4.75 2.57 9.42
C GLY A 101 -4.35 1.63 10.56
N SER A 102 -3.28 1.91 11.31
CA SER A 102 -2.67 0.99 12.29
C SER A 102 -3.63 0.53 13.39
N ALA A 103 -4.67 1.33 13.72
CA ALA A 103 -5.73 0.92 14.64
C ALA A 103 -6.48 -0.35 14.20
N ALA A 104 -6.47 -0.68 12.90
CA ALA A 104 -7.08 -1.91 12.39
C ALA A 104 -6.34 -3.17 12.87
N LEU A 105 -5.05 -3.10 13.24
CA LEU A 105 -4.24 -4.26 13.64
C LEU A 105 -4.88 -5.10 14.75
N PHE A 106 -5.61 -4.47 15.68
CA PHE A 106 -6.30 -5.17 16.76
C PHE A 106 -7.40 -6.14 16.27
N GLY A 107 -7.93 -5.92 15.06
CA GLY A 107 -8.89 -6.84 14.41
C GLY A 107 -8.25 -7.98 13.62
N TYR A 108 -6.91 -8.03 13.54
CA TYR A 108 -6.15 -9.00 12.74
C TYR A 108 -5.15 -9.80 13.57
N ASP A 109 -5.35 -9.91 14.89
CA ASP A 109 -4.40 -10.57 15.79
C ASP A 109 -4.10 -12.04 15.38
N ALA A 110 -5.09 -12.74 14.83
CA ALA A 110 -4.98 -14.12 14.36
C ALA A 110 -3.91 -14.30 13.27
N VAL A 111 -3.75 -13.35 12.34
CA VAL A 111 -2.77 -13.47 11.26
C VAL A 111 -1.34 -13.15 11.72
N PHE A 112 -1.19 -12.57 12.91
CA PHE A 112 0.11 -12.31 13.55
C PHE A 112 0.42 -13.29 14.68
N ALA A 113 -0.43 -14.30 14.89
CA ALA A 113 -0.33 -15.22 16.02
C ALA A 113 0.97 -16.05 16.05
N GLU A 114 1.63 -16.26 14.92
CA GLU A 114 2.87 -17.04 14.85
C GLU A 114 4.02 -16.40 15.64
N GLY A 115 4.08 -15.07 15.73
CA GLY A 115 5.07 -14.36 16.55
C GLY A 115 4.88 -14.59 18.05
N ARG A 116 3.66 -14.96 18.50
CA ARG A 116 3.37 -15.25 19.93
C ARG A 116 4.06 -16.53 20.42
N LYS A 117 4.38 -17.47 19.52
CA LYS A 117 5.15 -18.68 19.87
C LYS A 117 6.62 -18.38 20.19
N ALA A 118 7.19 -17.32 19.61
CA ALA A 118 8.58 -16.93 19.86
C ALA A 118 8.75 -16.17 21.20
N LEU A 119 7.67 -15.60 21.74
CA LEU A 119 7.63 -14.87 23.01
C LEU A 119 7.30 -15.75 24.22
N THR A 120 7.08 -17.06 24.02
CA THR A 120 6.96 -18.01 25.13
C THR A 120 8.38 -18.27 25.67
N VAL A 121 8.83 -17.38 26.54
CA VAL A 121 10.06 -17.53 27.32
C VAL A 121 9.95 -18.83 28.14
N LYS A 122 11.00 -19.65 28.09
CA LYS A 122 11.17 -20.79 29.01
C LYS A 122 11.27 -20.33 30.46
#